data_AF-A0A399X166-F1
#
_entry.id   AF-A0A399X166-F1
#
_cell.length_a   1.000
_cell.length_b   1.000
_cell.length_c   1.000
_cell.angle_alpha   90.00
_cell.angle_beta   90.00
_cell.angle_gamma   90.00
#
_symmetry.space_group_name_H-M   'P 1'
#
loop_
_entity.id
_entity.type
_entity.pdbx_description
1 polymer ?
#
loop_
_entity_poly.entity_id
_entity_poly.type
_entity_poly.pdbx_seq_one_letter_code
_entity_poly.pdbx_strand_id
1 'polypeptide(L)'
;MDDSPRWNRTLDAELGPRRRPDLAPITFGRSCRPLKKRAFTLLEVMIVVLIIGILISIAIPQMMTARANSAKKTCQSNLRIFDAVKAQYAMEENKPNETPVVLDDLLPYLRRVPECPLDGTYDLTTVGANSSCSIPEHVHPDG
;
A
#
# COMPACT_ATOMS: atom_id res chain seq x y z
N MET A 1 43.69 -14.66 14.55
CA MET A 1 42.25 -14.83 14.23
C MET A 1 41.77 -13.48 13.72
N ASP A 2 41.75 -13.32 12.40
CA ASP A 2 41.30 -12.13 11.70
C ASP A 2 40.09 -12.57 10.87
N ASP A 3 38.90 -12.48 11.47
CA ASP A 3 37.62 -12.92 10.91
C ASP A 3 36.93 -11.76 10.19
N SER A 4 37.48 -11.38 9.05
CA SER A 4 36.84 -10.43 8.14
C SER A 4 35.77 -11.14 7.29
N PRO A 5 34.49 -10.69 7.29
CA PRO A 5 33.41 -11.30 6.52
C PRO A 5 33.65 -11.30 5.00
N ARG A 6 33.40 -12.46 4.34
CA ARG A 6 33.67 -12.72 2.91
C ARG A 6 32.92 -11.84 1.89
N TRP A 7 31.98 -11.00 2.31
CA TRP A 7 31.18 -10.15 1.39
C TRP A 7 31.91 -8.87 0.96
N ASN A 8 33.05 -8.52 1.56
CA ASN A 8 33.77 -7.27 1.31
C ASN A 8 34.76 -7.33 0.13
N ARG A 9 34.89 -8.45 -0.58
CA ARG A 9 35.92 -8.61 -1.64
C ARG A 9 35.44 -8.22 -3.05
N THR A 10 34.16 -7.89 -3.22
CA THR A 10 33.57 -7.56 -4.54
C THR A 10 33.15 -6.10 -4.70
N LEU A 11 33.37 -5.24 -3.69
CA LEU A 11 32.95 -3.84 -3.73
C LEU A 11 34.02 -2.88 -4.28
N ASP A 12 35.28 -3.32 -4.40
CA ASP A 12 36.39 -2.41 -4.70
C ASP A 12 36.84 -2.44 -6.19
N ALA A 13 36.22 -3.27 -7.03
CA ALA A 13 36.62 -3.45 -8.43
C ALA A 13 35.76 -2.66 -9.45
N GLU A 14 34.70 -1.97 -9.01
CA GLU A 14 33.71 -1.32 -9.89
C GLU A 14 33.58 0.20 -9.68
N LEU A 15 34.55 0.84 -9.01
CA LEU A 15 34.63 2.31 -8.92
C LEU A 15 35.76 2.86 -9.79
N GLY A 16 35.73 2.49 -11.07
CA GLY A 16 36.47 3.24 -12.10
C GLY A 16 35.84 4.62 -12.30
N PRO A 17 36.64 5.69 -12.53
CA PRO A 17 36.08 7.00 -12.82
C PRO A 17 35.33 6.94 -14.14
N ARG A 18 33.99 7.01 -14.09
CA ARG A 18 33.17 7.16 -15.30
C ARG A 18 33.57 8.46 -15.98
N ARG A 19 34.37 8.36 -17.05
CA ARG A 19 34.63 9.45 -18.00
C ARG A 19 33.27 9.94 -18.50
N ARG A 20 32.86 11.13 -18.05
CA ARG A 20 31.70 11.81 -18.62
C ARG A 20 32.09 12.22 -20.04
N PRO A 21 31.40 11.76 -21.09
CA PRO A 21 31.60 12.36 -22.40
C PRO A 21 31.17 13.83 -22.33
N ASP A 22 32.02 14.70 -22.84
CA ASP A 22 31.82 16.14 -22.89
C ASP A 22 30.44 16.48 -23.45
N LEU A 23 29.68 17.29 -22.70
CA LEU A 23 28.44 17.89 -23.15
C LEU A 23 28.77 18.91 -24.25
N ALA A 24 28.67 18.49 -25.50
CA ALA A 24 28.43 19.43 -26.59
C ALA A 24 27.05 20.10 -26.36
N PRO A 25 26.92 21.43 -26.48
CA PRO A 25 25.61 22.05 -26.48
C PRO A 25 24.85 21.59 -27.72
N ILE A 26 23.70 20.96 -27.53
CA ILE A 26 22.78 20.61 -28.61
C ILE A 26 22.15 21.91 -29.10
N THR A 27 22.81 22.62 -30.01
CA THR A 27 22.23 23.79 -30.67
C THR A 27 21.13 23.30 -31.61
N PHE A 28 19.91 23.21 -31.09
CA PHE A 28 18.73 22.92 -31.87
C PHE A 28 18.37 24.16 -32.70
N GLY A 29 19.00 24.31 -33.87
CA GLY A 29 18.62 25.29 -34.89
C GLY A 29 17.25 24.96 -35.47
N ARG A 30 16.18 25.23 -34.71
CA ARG A 30 14.80 25.12 -35.18
C ARG A 30 14.44 26.39 -35.94
N SER A 31 14.39 26.27 -37.27
CA SER A 31 13.60 27.17 -38.11
C SER A 31 12.12 27.04 -37.68
N CYS A 32 11.63 28.00 -36.90
CA CYS A 32 10.20 28.14 -36.61
C CYS A 32 9.48 28.57 -37.89
N ARG A 33 9.15 27.62 -38.77
CA ARG A 33 8.09 27.85 -39.75
C ARG A 33 6.77 27.92 -38.98
N PRO A 34 5.96 28.99 -39.11
CA PRO A 34 4.65 29.03 -38.47
C PRO A 34 3.79 27.93 -39.09
N LEU A 35 3.59 26.84 -38.36
CA LEU A 35 2.59 25.84 -38.69
C LEU A 35 1.24 26.56 -38.71
N LYS A 36 0.56 26.54 -39.87
CA LYS A 36 -0.79 27.07 -40.02
C LYS A 36 -1.63 26.54 -38.86
N LYS A 37 -2.11 27.44 -37.99
CA LYS A 37 -2.97 27.10 -36.87
C LYS A 37 -4.24 26.44 -37.42
N ARG A 38 -4.35 25.12 -37.26
CA ARG A 38 -5.61 24.40 -37.49
C ARG A 38 -6.52 24.74 -36.34
N ALA A 39 -7.66 25.37 -36.61
CA ALA A 39 -8.71 25.52 -35.62
C ALA A 39 -9.35 24.14 -35.40
N PHE A 40 -9.40 23.69 -34.14
CA PHE A 40 -10.12 22.48 -33.76
C PHE A 40 -11.58 22.62 -34.21
N THR A 41 -12.10 21.62 -34.91
CA THR A 41 -13.54 21.60 -35.21
C THR A 41 -14.30 21.29 -33.93
N LEU A 42 -15.47 21.89 -33.73
CA LEU A 42 -16.32 21.58 -32.56
C LEU A 42 -16.64 20.08 -32.50
N LEU A 43 -16.80 19.44 -33.66
CA LEU A 43 -17.06 18.01 -33.79
C LEU A 43 -15.91 17.15 -33.23
N GLU A 44 -14.66 17.53 -33.46
CA GLU A 44 -13.49 16.82 -32.95
C GLU A 44 -13.46 16.80 -31.43
N VAL A 45 -13.85 17.89 -30.78
CA VAL A 45 -13.95 17.92 -29.31
C VAL A 45 -15.18 17.15 -28.80
N MET A 46 -16.30 17.19 -29.52
CA MET A 46 -17.53 16.48 -29.13
C MET A 46 -17.37 14.96 -29.10
N ILE A 47 -16.73 14.36 -30.11
CA ILE A 47 -16.53 12.91 -30.14
C ILE A 47 -15.55 12.46 -29.04
N VAL A 48 -14.56 13.29 -28.70
CA VAL A 48 -13.58 12.98 -27.66
C VAL A 48 -14.24 12.93 -26.27
N VAL A 49 -15.05 13.93 -25.92
CA VAL A 49 -15.75 13.92 -24.63
C VAL A 49 -16.79 12.81 -24.55
N LEU A 50 -17.42 12.45 -25.67
CA LEU A 50 -18.35 11.32 -25.75
C LEU A 50 -17.63 9.99 -25.42
N ILE A 51 -16.46 9.74 -26.02
CA ILE A 51 -15.71 8.51 -25.77
C ILE A 51 -15.19 8.48 -24.32
N ILE A 52 -14.66 9.59 -23.81
CA ILE A 52 -14.17 9.68 -22.41
C ILE A 52 -15.32 9.39 -21.43
N GLY A 53 -16.52 9.91 -21.68
CA GLY A 53 -17.70 9.64 -20.84
C GLY A 53 -18.07 8.15 -20.76
N ILE A 54 -18.01 7.43 -21.88
CA ILE A 54 -18.26 5.98 -21.93
C ILE A 54 -17.19 5.21 -21.16
N LEU A 55 -15.91 5.60 -21.28
CA LEU A 55 -14.83 4.93 -20.56
C LEU A 55 -14.95 5.13 -19.04
N ILE A 56 -15.25 6.34 -18.59
CA ILE A 56 -15.38 6.67 -17.16
C ILE A 56 -16.56 5.93 -16.51
N SER A 57 -17.70 5.81 -17.21
CA SER A 57 -18.90 5.15 -16.67
C SER A 57 -18.65 3.69 -16.30
N ILE A 58 -17.78 3.00 -17.03
CA ILE A 58 -17.38 1.61 -16.75
C ILE A 58 -16.24 1.55 -15.73
N ALA A 59 -15.30 2.50 -15.77
CA ALA A 59 -14.10 2.47 -14.92
C ALA A 59 -14.38 2.75 -13.44
N ILE A 60 -15.23 3.74 -13.12
CA ILE A 60 -15.53 4.14 -11.73
C ILE A 60 -16.10 3.00 -10.87
N PRO A 61 -17.17 2.29 -11.27
CA PRO A 61 -17.78 1.28 -10.40
C PRO A 61 -16.82 0.14 -10.09
N GLN A 62 -15.98 -0.25 -11.05
CA GLN A 62 -14.97 -1.29 -10.87
C GLN A 62 -13.90 -0.89 -9.85
N MET A 63 -13.46 0.37 -9.89
CA MET A 63 -12.46 0.87 -8.94
C MET A 63 -12.98 0.90 -7.50
N MET A 64 -14.26 1.19 -7.29
CA MET A 64 -14.86 1.20 -5.95
C MET A 64 -14.85 -0.21 -5.32
N THR A 65 -15.30 -1.21 -6.07
CA THR A 65 -15.29 -2.61 -5.62
C THR A 65 -13.87 -3.13 -5.41
N ALA A 66 -12.92 -2.78 -6.28
CA ALA A 66 -11.52 -3.16 -6.12
C ALA A 66 -10.91 -2.60 -4.83
N ARG A 67 -11.22 -1.34 -4.48
CA ARG A 67 -10.79 -0.73 -3.21
C ARG A 67 -11.41 -1.41 -2.00
N ALA A 68 -12.72 -1.68 -2.01
CA ALA A 68 -13.40 -2.39 -0.93
C ALA A 68 -12.82 -3.80 -0.71
N ASN A 69 -12.57 -4.54 -1.79
CA ASN A 69 -11.97 -5.87 -1.72
C ASN A 69 -10.53 -5.84 -1.18
N SER A 70 -9.72 -4.85 -1.58
CA SER A 70 -8.37 -4.67 -1.05
C SER A 70 -8.42 -4.33 0.44
N ALA A 71 -9.32 -3.42 0.83
CA ALA A 71 -9.51 -3.01 2.21
C ALA A 71 -9.91 -4.20 3.10
N LYS A 72 -10.86 -5.02 2.63
CA LYS A 72 -11.30 -6.24 3.31
C LYS A 72 -10.15 -7.21 3.54
N LYS A 73 -9.34 -7.49 2.53
CA LYS A 73 -8.20 -8.42 2.64
C LYS A 73 -7.13 -7.90 3.62
N THR A 74 -6.81 -6.61 3.57
CA THR A 74 -5.89 -5.99 4.52
C THR A 74 -6.44 -6.07 5.94
N CYS A 75 -7.72 -5.76 6.15
CA CYS A 75 -8.34 -5.83 7.47
C CYS A 75 -8.35 -7.26 8.01
N GLN A 76 -8.67 -8.27 7.19
CA GLN A 76 -8.61 -9.68 7.59
C GLN A 76 -7.20 -10.11 8.01
N SER A 77 -6.17 -9.61 7.32
CA SER A 77 -4.78 -9.85 7.71
C SER A 77 -4.44 -9.18 9.04
N ASN A 78 -4.94 -7.96 9.28
CA ASN A 78 -4.74 -7.24 10.53
C ASN A 78 -5.40 -7.95 11.72
N LEU A 79 -6.62 -8.47 11.55
CA LEU A 79 -7.32 -9.25 12.57
C LEU A 79 -6.51 -10.48 12.98
N ARG A 80 -5.98 -11.24 12.01
CA ARG A 80 -5.08 -12.39 12.30
C ARG A 80 -3.84 -12.00 13.11
N ILE A 81 -3.29 -10.82 12.87
CA ILE A 81 -2.16 -10.30 13.66
C ILE A 81 -2.63 -10.06 15.10
N PHE A 82 -3.79 -9.44 15.32
CA PHE A 82 -4.32 -9.26 16.66
C PHE A 82 -4.58 -10.58 17.38
N ASP A 83 -5.16 -11.58 16.71
CA ASP A 83 -5.40 -12.88 17.34
C ASP A 83 -4.10 -13.62 17.69
N ALA A 84 -3.08 -13.53 16.83
CA ALA A 84 -1.75 -14.05 17.14
C ALA A 84 -1.12 -13.33 18.35
N VAL A 85 -1.25 -12.00 18.43
CA VAL A 85 -0.68 -11.20 19.51
C VAL A 85 -1.45 -11.42 20.83
N LYS A 86 -2.77 -11.53 20.79
CA LYS A 86 -3.59 -11.90 21.96
C LYS A 86 -3.18 -13.27 22.51
N ALA A 87 -2.98 -14.25 21.62
CA ALA A 87 -2.51 -15.58 22.02
C ALA A 87 -1.13 -15.51 22.68
N GLN A 88 -0.21 -14.70 22.13
CA GLN A 88 1.10 -14.49 22.73
C GLN A 88 1.00 -13.84 24.11
N TYR A 89 0.24 -12.75 24.24
CA TYR A 89 0.01 -12.07 25.51
C TYR A 89 -0.55 -13.03 26.58
N ALA A 90 -1.52 -13.86 26.22
CA ALA A 90 -2.10 -14.82 27.15
C ALA A 90 -1.12 -15.92 27.60
N MET A 91 -0.22 -16.34 26.70
CA MET A 91 0.83 -17.32 27.01
C MET A 91 1.89 -16.75 27.96
N GLU A 92 2.31 -15.50 27.78
CA GLU A 92 3.34 -14.88 28.61
C GLU A 92 2.82 -14.53 30.00
N GLU A 93 1.61 -13.98 30.08
CA GLU A 93 0.99 -13.52 31.33
C GLU A 93 0.14 -14.61 32.02
N ASN A 94 0.11 -15.83 31.48
CA ASN A 94 -0.72 -16.95 31.96
C ASN A 94 -2.19 -16.55 32.22
N LYS A 95 -2.76 -15.75 31.31
CA LYS A 95 -4.14 -15.25 31.43
C LYS A 95 -5.14 -16.25 30.87
N PRO A 96 -6.29 -16.48 31.53
CA PRO A 96 -7.35 -17.28 30.96
C PRO A 96 -8.03 -16.56 29.78
N ASN A 97 -8.69 -17.35 28.93
CA ASN A 97 -9.34 -16.90 27.69
C ASN A 97 -10.45 -15.84 27.90
N GLU A 98 -10.96 -15.71 29.11
CA GLU A 98 -12.03 -14.78 29.49
C GLU A 98 -11.52 -13.38 29.86
N THR A 99 -10.20 -13.19 29.88
CA THR A 99 -9.63 -11.88 30.22
C THR A 99 -9.94 -10.86 29.13
N PRO A 100 -10.49 -9.68 29.50
CA PRO A 100 -10.66 -8.59 28.56
C PRO A 100 -9.28 -8.05 28.18
N VAL A 101 -9.08 -7.78 26.89
CA VAL A 101 -7.80 -7.31 26.35
C VAL A 101 -7.95 -5.88 25.87
N VAL A 102 -7.12 -4.97 26.38
CA VAL A 102 -7.07 -3.59 25.89
C VAL A 102 -5.90 -3.45 24.91
N LEU A 103 -6.02 -2.54 23.94
CA LEU A 103 -4.97 -2.31 22.95
C LEU A 103 -3.61 -1.95 23.58
N ASP A 104 -3.62 -1.24 24.72
CA ASP A 104 -2.41 -0.83 25.44
C ASP A 104 -1.57 -2.02 25.94
N ASP A 105 -2.21 -3.12 26.34
CA ASP A 105 -1.52 -4.34 26.80
C ASP A 105 -0.80 -5.07 25.66
N LEU A 106 -1.23 -4.83 24.42
CA LEU A 106 -0.70 -5.47 23.21
C LEU A 106 0.42 -4.64 22.54
N LEU A 107 0.56 -3.35 22.90
CA LEU A 107 1.61 -2.48 22.38
C LEU A 107 3.03 -3.06 22.47
N PRO A 108 3.47 -3.73 23.57
CA PRO A 108 4.82 -4.29 23.62
C PRO A 108 5.04 -5.43 22.62
N TYR A 109 3.99 -6.08 22.15
CA TYR A 109 4.04 -7.20 21.21
C TYR A 109 3.83 -6.76 19.74
N LEU A 110 3.33 -5.54 19.53
CA LEU A 110 3.06 -4.98 18.20
C LEU A 110 4.22 -4.10 17.72
N ARG A 111 4.80 -4.44 16.56
CA ARG A 111 5.82 -3.58 15.91
C ARG A 111 5.25 -2.25 15.41
N ARG A 112 4.00 -2.27 14.95
CA ARG A 112 3.22 -1.12 14.52
C ARG A 112 1.75 -1.47 14.75
N VAL A 113 0.96 -0.52 15.22
CA VAL A 113 -0.49 -0.70 15.33
C VAL A 113 -1.07 -0.78 13.91
N PRO A 114 -1.72 -1.89 13.54
CA PRO A 114 -2.36 -1.99 12.25
C PRO A 114 -3.60 -1.08 12.23
N GLU A 115 -3.66 -0.21 11.22
CA GLU A 115 -4.79 0.69 10.99
C GLU A 115 -5.74 0.07 9.97
N CYS A 116 -7.03 0.34 10.12
CA CYS A 116 -8.01 -0.08 9.14
C CYS A 116 -7.95 0.85 7.91
N PRO A 117 -7.89 0.32 6.68
CA PRO A 117 -7.81 1.14 5.45
C PRO A 117 -9.07 1.96 5.15
N LEU A 118 -10.16 1.72 5.88
CA LEU A 118 -11.42 2.45 5.84
C LEU A 118 -11.69 3.19 7.16
N ASP A 119 -10.65 3.42 7.97
CA ASP A 119 -10.70 4.18 9.23
C ASP A 119 -11.64 3.57 10.30
N GLY A 120 -11.82 2.25 10.25
CA GLY A 120 -12.58 1.50 11.25
C GLY A 120 -11.78 1.21 12.53
N THR A 121 -12.48 1.12 13.65
CA THR A 121 -11.94 0.71 14.95
C THR A 121 -11.95 -0.81 15.11
N TYR A 122 -10.98 -1.34 15.85
CA TYR A 122 -10.86 -2.75 16.19
C TYR A 122 -11.38 -3.02 17.60
N ASP A 123 -12.29 -3.98 17.73
CA ASP A 123 -12.82 -4.46 19.00
C ASP A 123 -12.11 -5.75 19.40
N LEU A 124 -11.34 -5.65 20.48
CA LEU A 124 -10.54 -6.72 21.08
C LEU A 124 -11.26 -7.15 22.36
N THR A 125 -12.28 -7.97 22.24
CA THR A 125 -13.17 -8.30 23.38
C THR A 125 -12.44 -9.08 24.47
N THR A 126 -12.11 -10.34 24.22
CA THR A 126 -11.36 -11.20 25.14
C THR A 126 -10.27 -11.96 24.40
N VAL A 127 -9.33 -12.55 25.16
CA VAL A 127 -8.25 -13.39 24.60
C VAL A 127 -8.81 -14.51 23.72
N GLY A 128 -9.86 -15.20 24.17
CA GLY A 128 -10.43 -16.36 23.48
C GLY A 128 -11.49 -16.03 22.42
N ALA A 129 -11.93 -14.78 22.33
CA ALA A 129 -12.90 -14.35 21.32
C ALA A 129 -12.17 -13.76 20.09
N ASN A 130 -12.77 -13.95 18.92
CA ASN A 130 -12.23 -13.40 17.68
C ASN A 130 -12.23 -11.87 17.71
N SER A 131 -11.15 -11.25 17.24
CA SER A 131 -11.10 -9.80 17.05
C SER A 131 -12.05 -9.37 15.93
N SER A 132 -12.72 -8.22 16.08
CA SER A 132 -13.66 -7.70 15.08
C SER A 132 -13.36 -6.26 14.70
N CYS A 133 -13.85 -5.84 13.54
CA CYS A 133 -13.73 -4.46 13.04
C CYS A 133 -15.14 -3.86 12.97
N SER A 134 -15.30 -2.57 13.29
CA SER A 134 -16.61 -1.89 13.27
C SER A 134 -17.25 -1.79 11.87
N ILE A 135 -16.51 -2.13 10.82
CA ILE A 135 -16.98 -2.10 9.44
C ILE A 135 -17.61 -3.46 9.08
N PRO A 136 -18.88 -3.49 8.64
CA PRO A 136 -19.64 -4.74 8.48
C PRO A 136 -19.08 -5.69 7.42
N GLU A 137 -18.38 -5.15 6.41
CA GLU A 137 -17.79 -5.97 5.34
C GLU A 137 -16.46 -6.64 5.74
N HIS A 138 -15.84 -6.17 6.83
CA HIS A 138 -14.57 -6.64 7.34
C HIS A 138 -14.78 -7.67 8.45
N VAL A 139 -15.08 -8.91 8.07
CA VAL A 139 -15.30 -10.02 9.01
C VAL A 139 -14.00 -10.82 9.21
N HIS A 140 -13.80 -11.29 10.44
CA HIS A 140 -12.72 -12.21 10.80
C HIS A 140 -12.74 -13.45 9.89
N PRO A 141 -11.58 -13.92 9.37
CA PRO A 141 -11.55 -15.00 8.38
C PRO A 141 -12.00 -16.37 8.90
N ASP A 142 -11.97 -16.60 10.21
CA ASP A 142 -12.40 -17.85 10.85
C ASP A 142 -13.79 -17.74 11.52
N GLY A 143 -14.55 -16.69 11.19
CA GLY A 143 -15.91 -16.41 11.70
C GLY A 143 -16.99 -16.57 10.63
#